data_AF-Q9ZT66-F1
#
_entry.id   AF-Q9ZT66-F1
#
_cell.length_a   1.000
_cell.length_b   1.000
_cell.length_c   1.000
_cell.angle_alpha   90.00
_cell.angle_beta   90.00
_cell.angle_gamma   90.00
#
_symmetry.space_group_name_H-M   'P 1'
#
loop_
_entity.id
_entity.type
_entity.pdbx_description
1 polymer ?
#
loop_
_entity_poly.entity_id
_entity_poly.type
_entity_poly.pdbx_seq_one_letter_code
_entity_poly.pdbx_strand_id
1 'polypeptide(L)'
;MPSSAQVLLCLAAVLAAAAATTAEAHSQCLDNPPDRSIHGRQLAEAGEVVHDLPGGLRAYVSGAASSSRAVVLASDVFGYEAPLLRQIVDKVAKAGYFVVVPDFLKGDYLDDKKNFTEWLEAHSPVKAAEDAKPLFAALKKEGKSVAVGGYCWGGKLSVEVGKTSDVKAVCLSHPYSVTADDMKEVKWPIEILGAQNDTTTPPKEVYRFVHVLRERHEVPFRRQDRRDGPRLHGQLVQQAPQLNEACTAPTRLNSINHSSAVIFCFDSWLPRLIFMATTSSTTVISLIFFVSMYFFSFLFAFL
;
A
#
# COMPACT_ATOMS: atom_id res chain seq x y z
N MET A 1 -15.37 -2.89 75.52
CA MET A 1 -16.04 -3.69 74.47
C MET A 1 -16.94 -2.75 73.69
N PRO A 2 -16.55 -2.39 72.46
CA PRO A 2 -17.27 -2.82 71.26
C PRO A 2 -16.28 -3.37 70.23
N SER A 3 -16.42 -4.63 69.82
CA SER A 3 -17.34 -5.16 68.79
C SER A 3 -16.76 -5.02 67.37
N SER A 4 -16.12 -6.12 66.98
CA SER A 4 -16.01 -6.83 65.70
C SER A 4 -16.77 -6.39 64.43
N ALA A 5 -17.26 -5.17 64.29
CA ALA A 5 -18.03 -4.71 63.12
C ALA A 5 -17.23 -3.89 62.10
N GLN A 6 -15.98 -3.52 62.38
CA GLN A 6 -15.19 -2.63 61.49
C GLN A 6 -14.29 -3.34 60.48
N VAL A 7 -14.16 -4.67 60.54
CA VAL A 7 -13.25 -5.42 59.65
C VAL A 7 -13.95 -5.96 58.39
N LEU A 8 -15.28 -6.06 58.38
CA LEU A 8 -16.03 -6.53 57.19
C LEU A 8 -16.37 -5.43 56.19
N LEU A 9 -16.23 -4.14 56.54
CA LEU A 9 -16.60 -3.03 55.65
C LEU A 9 -15.48 -2.65 54.66
N CYS A 10 -14.26 -3.16 54.83
CA CYS A 10 -13.12 -2.85 53.95
C CYS A 10 -12.97 -3.82 52.76
N LEU A 11 -13.69 -4.95 52.75
CA LEU A 11 -13.65 -5.92 51.65
C LEU A 11 -14.76 -5.73 50.60
N ALA A 12 -15.78 -4.93 50.90
CA ALA A 12 -16.85 -4.58 49.95
C ALA A 12 -16.53 -3.34 49.08
N ALA A 13 -15.43 -2.63 49.38
CA ALA A 13 -15.05 -1.39 48.67
C ALA A 13 -14.02 -1.59 47.53
N VAL A 14 -13.62 -2.82 47.23
CA VAL A 14 -12.61 -3.13 46.18
C VAL A 14 -13.23 -3.77 44.92
N LEU A 15 -14.56 -3.89 44.86
CA LEU A 15 -15.28 -4.48 43.70
C LEU A 15 -16.08 -3.47 42.87
N ALA A 16 -15.82 -2.17 43.00
CA ALA A 16 -16.26 -1.15 42.05
C ALA A 16 -15.24 -0.99 40.92
N ALA A 17 -14.95 -2.08 40.21
CA ALA A 17 -14.26 -2.08 38.92
C ALA A 17 -15.29 -2.47 37.86
N ALA A 18 -16.14 -1.52 37.46
CA ALA A 18 -17.20 -1.77 36.49
C ALA A 18 -17.31 -0.61 35.50
N ALA A 19 -17.03 -0.94 34.24
CA ALA A 19 -17.38 -0.22 33.02
C ALA A 19 -16.72 1.15 32.78
N ALA A 20 -15.39 1.16 32.60
CA ALA A 20 -14.82 2.07 31.61
C ALA A 20 -15.20 1.52 30.23
N THR A 21 -16.24 2.06 29.61
CA THR A 21 -16.50 1.85 28.18
C THR A 21 -15.30 2.43 27.43
N THR A 22 -14.37 1.57 27.00
CA THR A 22 -13.35 1.97 26.03
C THR A 22 -14.09 2.29 24.75
N ALA A 23 -14.43 3.57 24.53
CA ALA A 23 -14.71 4.05 23.20
C ALA A 23 -13.47 3.70 22.37
N GLU A 24 -13.60 2.70 21.50
CA GLU A 24 -12.47 2.26 20.69
C GLU A 24 -11.92 3.43 19.89
N ALA A 25 -10.61 3.53 19.85
CA ALA A 25 -9.94 4.57 19.10
C ALA A 25 -10.28 4.39 17.62
N HIS A 26 -11.09 5.32 17.09
CA HIS A 26 -11.40 5.44 15.68
C HIS A 26 -10.11 5.38 14.84
N SER A 27 -10.06 4.45 13.88
CA SER A 27 -8.91 4.24 13.01
C SER A 27 -9.09 4.98 11.68
N GLN A 28 -8.09 5.77 11.27
CA GLN A 28 -8.11 6.47 9.97
C GLN A 28 -8.13 5.52 8.76
N CYS A 29 -7.95 4.21 8.97
CA CYS A 29 -8.15 3.20 7.93
C CYS A 29 -9.57 3.25 7.34
N LEU A 30 -10.55 3.73 8.10
CA LEU A 30 -11.96 3.80 7.70
C LEU A 30 -12.38 5.14 7.10
N ASP A 31 -11.54 6.18 7.14
CA ASP A 31 -11.92 7.57 6.82
C ASP A 31 -12.21 7.80 5.33
N ASN A 32 -11.64 6.95 4.47
CA ASN A 32 -11.66 7.13 3.02
C ASN A 32 -12.16 5.87 2.32
N PRO A 33 -13.40 5.40 2.60
CA PRO A 33 -13.94 4.20 2.00
C PRO A 33 -14.07 4.35 0.48
N PRO A 34 -13.97 3.25 -0.29
CA PRO A 34 -14.19 3.29 -1.72
C PRO A 34 -15.67 3.58 -2.00
N ASP A 35 -15.94 4.43 -2.99
CA ASP A 35 -17.26 4.47 -3.62
C ASP A 35 -17.46 3.15 -4.36
N ARG A 36 -18.30 2.24 -3.84
CA ARG A 36 -18.60 0.96 -4.48
C ARG A 36 -19.63 1.10 -5.61
N SER A 37 -20.31 2.24 -5.71
CA SER A 37 -21.41 2.46 -6.65
C SER A 37 -20.95 2.71 -8.10
N ILE A 38 -19.65 2.94 -8.30
CA ILE A 38 -19.02 3.19 -9.61
C ILE A 38 -18.68 1.91 -10.38
N HIS A 39 -18.77 0.74 -9.74
CA HIS A 39 -18.55 -0.55 -10.40
C HIS A 39 -19.51 -0.73 -11.58
N GLY A 40 -18.98 -1.10 -12.75
CA GLY A 40 -19.75 -1.32 -13.98
C GLY A 40 -20.41 -0.09 -14.63
N ARG A 41 -20.55 1.04 -13.92
CA ARG A 41 -21.23 2.25 -14.42
C ARG A 41 -20.28 3.30 -15.00
N GLN A 42 -19.07 3.42 -14.45
CA GLN A 42 -18.08 4.41 -14.91
C GLN A 42 -16.71 3.79 -15.17
N LEU A 43 -16.45 2.59 -14.66
CA LEU A 43 -15.15 1.95 -14.69
C LEU A 43 -15.26 0.62 -15.41
N ALA A 44 -14.74 0.58 -16.63
CA ALA A 44 -14.56 -0.68 -17.35
C ALA A 44 -13.36 -1.43 -16.74
N GLU A 45 -13.64 -2.61 -16.20
CA GLU A 45 -12.63 -3.57 -15.75
C GLU A 45 -12.12 -4.34 -16.98
N ALA A 46 -10.80 -4.32 -17.20
CA ALA A 46 -10.15 -4.98 -18.34
C ALA A 46 -9.62 -6.38 -18.00
N GLY A 47 -9.47 -6.67 -16.72
CA GLY A 47 -9.08 -7.96 -16.20
C GLY A 47 -10.26 -8.90 -15.94
N GLU A 48 -9.99 -9.98 -15.22
CA GLU A 48 -10.97 -11.01 -14.90
C GLU A 48 -10.83 -11.48 -13.44
N VAL A 49 -11.90 -12.08 -12.91
CA VAL A 49 -11.86 -12.73 -11.59
C VAL A 49 -11.50 -14.20 -11.78
N VAL A 50 -10.39 -14.62 -11.15
CA VAL A 50 -9.92 -16.01 -11.11
C VAL A 50 -10.22 -16.59 -9.73
N HIS A 51 -10.68 -17.84 -9.66
CA HIS A 51 -11.19 -18.45 -8.42
C HIS A 51 -10.24 -19.46 -7.77
N ASP A 52 -9.19 -19.87 -8.48
CA ASP A 52 -8.37 -21.03 -8.17
C ASP A 52 -6.86 -20.74 -8.25
N LEU A 53 -6.44 -19.53 -7.87
CA LEU A 53 -5.01 -19.27 -7.76
C LEU A 53 -4.38 -20.12 -6.63
N PRO A 54 -3.07 -20.43 -6.76
CA PRO A 54 -2.34 -21.19 -5.75
C PRO A 54 -2.53 -20.63 -4.34
N GLY A 55 -2.80 -21.51 -3.39
CA GLY A 55 -3.23 -21.14 -2.03
C GLY A 55 -4.74 -21.06 -1.86
N GLY A 56 -5.54 -21.39 -2.89
CA GLY A 56 -7.00 -21.30 -2.85
C GLY A 56 -7.50 -19.86 -2.87
N LEU A 57 -6.71 -18.97 -3.46
CA LEU A 57 -7.00 -17.54 -3.49
C LEU A 57 -7.87 -17.23 -4.71
N ARG A 58 -8.99 -16.57 -4.46
CA ARG A 58 -9.69 -15.81 -5.49
C ARG A 58 -8.94 -14.51 -5.74
N ALA A 59 -8.90 -14.00 -6.96
CA ALA A 59 -8.20 -12.77 -7.28
C ALA A 59 -8.81 -12.05 -8.48
N TYR A 60 -8.56 -10.74 -8.57
CA TYR A 60 -8.69 -10.01 -9.82
C TYR A 60 -7.33 -9.99 -10.54
N VAL A 61 -7.29 -10.38 -11.80
CA VAL A 61 -6.07 -10.55 -12.60
C VAL A 61 -6.18 -9.73 -13.87
N SER A 62 -5.11 -9.03 -14.25
CA SER A 62 -5.06 -8.22 -15.48
C SER A 62 -3.67 -8.28 -16.12
N GLY A 63 -3.63 -8.07 -17.44
CA GLY A 63 -2.39 -8.11 -18.23
C GLY A 63 -2.08 -9.47 -18.84
N ALA A 64 -1.08 -9.51 -19.72
CA ALA A 64 -0.74 -10.73 -20.45
C ALA A 64 -0.14 -11.78 -19.52
N ALA A 65 -0.74 -12.98 -19.47
CA ALA A 65 -0.20 -14.12 -18.72
C ALA A 65 1.23 -14.50 -19.16
N SER A 66 1.62 -14.16 -20.40
CA SER A 66 2.98 -14.34 -20.93
C SER A 66 4.01 -13.31 -20.44
N SER A 67 3.59 -12.26 -19.71
CA SER A 67 4.54 -11.28 -19.18
C SER A 67 5.50 -11.93 -18.19
N SER A 68 6.79 -11.68 -18.38
CA SER A 68 7.85 -12.12 -17.47
C SER A 68 7.91 -11.30 -16.18
N ARG A 69 7.11 -10.24 -16.05
CA ARG A 69 7.11 -9.33 -14.90
C ARG A 69 5.74 -9.33 -14.25
N ALA A 70 5.69 -9.75 -13.00
CA ALA A 70 4.47 -9.83 -12.20
C ALA A 70 4.46 -8.81 -11.07
N VAL A 71 3.27 -8.28 -10.77
CA VAL A 71 3.01 -7.45 -9.59
C VAL A 71 1.84 -8.05 -8.82
N VAL A 72 2.07 -8.41 -7.56
CA VAL A 72 1.00 -8.77 -6.63
C VAL A 72 0.65 -7.53 -5.81
N LEU A 73 -0.60 -7.05 -5.90
CA LEU A 73 -1.08 -5.94 -5.07
C LEU A 73 -1.94 -6.47 -3.93
N ALA A 74 -1.59 -6.14 -2.70
CA ALA A 74 -2.39 -6.39 -1.52
C ALA A 74 -3.32 -5.19 -1.25
N SER A 75 -4.62 -5.47 -1.13
CA SER A 75 -5.63 -4.44 -0.90
C SER A 75 -5.47 -3.77 0.46
N ASP A 76 -6.15 -2.64 0.61
CA ASP A 76 -6.48 -2.12 1.93
C ASP A 76 -7.57 -2.98 2.61
N VAL A 77 -8.06 -2.49 3.75
CA VAL A 77 -9.10 -3.13 4.56
C VAL A 77 -10.44 -3.28 3.83
N PHE A 78 -10.65 -2.58 2.70
CA PHE A 78 -11.89 -2.63 1.92
C PHE A 78 -11.89 -3.74 0.85
N GLY A 79 -10.77 -4.46 0.71
CA GLY A 79 -10.68 -5.68 -0.10
C GLY A 79 -10.46 -5.45 -1.60
N TYR A 80 -10.20 -6.56 -2.30
CA TYR A 80 -9.83 -6.58 -3.72
C TYR A 80 -10.95 -6.14 -4.68
N GLU A 81 -12.19 -6.05 -4.19
CA GLU A 81 -13.36 -5.61 -4.95
C GLU A 81 -13.49 -4.08 -5.02
N ALA A 82 -12.64 -3.33 -4.32
CA ALA A 82 -12.64 -1.87 -4.38
C ALA A 82 -12.42 -1.39 -5.84
N PRO A 83 -13.36 -0.62 -6.44
CA PRO A 83 -13.29 -0.32 -7.87
C PRO A 83 -12.05 0.47 -8.30
N LEU A 84 -11.55 1.35 -7.43
CA LEU A 84 -10.33 2.12 -7.71
C LEU A 84 -9.07 1.24 -7.67
N LEU A 85 -9.04 0.21 -6.81
CA LEU A 85 -7.95 -0.76 -6.78
C LEU A 85 -7.89 -1.56 -8.08
N ARG A 86 -9.03 -2.05 -8.57
CA ARG A 86 -9.10 -2.77 -9.87
C ARG A 86 -8.71 -1.89 -11.06
N GLN A 87 -9.04 -0.60 -11.03
CA GLN A 87 -8.50 0.33 -12.03
C GLN A 87 -6.98 0.48 -11.98
N ILE A 88 -6.39 0.55 -10.78
CA ILE A 88 -4.94 0.60 -10.63
C ILE A 88 -4.35 -0.65 -11.29
N VAL A 89 -4.91 -1.83 -11.03
CA VAL A 89 -4.50 -3.10 -11.62
C VAL A 89 -4.50 -3.05 -13.14
N ASP A 90 -5.58 -2.57 -13.75
CA ASP A 90 -5.67 -2.47 -15.21
C ASP A 90 -4.68 -1.46 -15.80
N LYS A 91 -4.38 -0.37 -15.06
CA LYS A 91 -3.34 0.59 -15.47
C LYS A 91 -1.94 -0.01 -15.37
N VAL A 92 -1.65 -0.73 -14.29
CA VAL A 92 -0.36 -1.45 -14.12
C VAL A 92 -0.22 -2.48 -15.24
N ALA A 93 -1.28 -3.22 -15.56
CA ALA A 93 -1.30 -4.20 -16.63
C ALA A 93 -1.02 -3.58 -18.01
N LYS A 94 -1.61 -2.41 -18.30
CA LYS A 94 -1.35 -1.63 -19.52
C LYS A 94 0.11 -1.18 -19.64
N ALA A 95 0.86 -1.07 -18.54
CA ALA A 95 2.30 -0.80 -18.56
C ALA A 95 3.17 -2.05 -18.85
N GLY A 96 2.55 -3.21 -19.11
CA GLY A 96 3.24 -4.43 -19.56
C GLY A 96 3.52 -5.46 -18.47
N TYR A 97 2.85 -5.37 -17.31
CA TYR A 97 2.97 -6.32 -16.21
C TYR A 97 1.81 -7.32 -16.21
N PHE A 98 2.04 -8.51 -15.67
CA PHE A 98 0.98 -9.40 -15.20
C PHE A 98 0.64 -9.03 -13.76
N VAL A 99 -0.62 -8.69 -13.47
CA VAL A 99 -0.97 -8.07 -12.19
C VAL A 99 -2.06 -8.88 -11.53
N VAL A 100 -1.84 -9.20 -10.25
CA VAL A 100 -2.73 -10.05 -9.45
C VAL A 100 -3.11 -9.29 -8.18
N VAL A 101 -4.40 -9.24 -7.86
CA VAL A 101 -4.91 -8.76 -6.56
C VAL A 101 -5.70 -9.86 -5.89
N PRO A 102 -5.04 -10.63 -5.01
CA PRO A 102 -5.71 -11.71 -4.28
C PRO A 102 -6.68 -11.18 -3.24
N ASP A 103 -7.75 -11.93 -3.04
CA ASP A 103 -8.72 -11.80 -1.95
C ASP A 103 -8.13 -12.37 -0.66
N PHE A 104 -7.11 -11.71 -0.13
CA PHE A 104 -6.50 -12.10 1.15
C PHE A 104 -7.47 -12.03 2.33
N LEU A 105 -8.54 -11.24 2.19
CA LEU A 105 -9.59 -11.09 3.20
C LEU A 105 -10.71 -12.14 3.06
N LYS A 106 -10.68 -12.99 2.03
CA LYS A 106 -11.65 -14.08 1.78
C LYS A 106 -13.10 -13.60 1.78
N GLY A 107 -13.34 -12.41 1.25
CA GLY A 107 -14.65 -11.75 1.22
C GLY A 107 -15.08 -11.06 2.53
N ASP A 108 -14.31 -11.19 3.61
CA ASP A 108 -14.61 -10.60 4.92
C ASP A 108 -13.88 -9.26 5.10
N TYR A 109 -14.11 -8.30 4.19
CA TYR A 109 -13.51 -6.96 4.28
C TYR A 109 -14.11 -6.13 5.42
N LEU A 110 -13.39 -5.12 5.87
CA LEU A 110 -13.83 -4.23 6.93
C LEU A 110 -14.93 -3.29 6.43
N ASP A 111 -16.02 -3.19 7.20
CA ASP A 111 -17.09 -2.22 7.03
C ASP A 111 -17.32 -1.43 8.33
N ASP A 112 -18.22 -0.45 8.30
CA ASP A 112 -18.53 0.43 9.43
C ASP A 112 -19.24 -0.28 10.61
N LYS A 113 -19.59 -1.57 10.46
CA LYS A 113 -20.28 -2.37 11.49
C LYS A 113 -19.33 -3.25 12.28
N LYS A 114 -18.11 -3.47 11.79
CA LYS A 114 -17.13 -4.36 12.43
C LYS A 114 -16.21 -3.60 13.37
N ASN A 115 -15.88 -4.24 14.48
CA ASN A 115 -14.83 -3.79 15.37
C ASN A 115 -13.47 -3.92 14.67
N PHE A 116 -12.69 -2.83 14.62
CA PHE A 116 -11.41 -2.82 13.88
C PHE A 116 -10.38 -3.77 14.49
N THR A 117 -10.32 -3.84 15.83
CA THR A 117 -9.37 -4.66 16.57
C THR A 117 -9.66 -6.15 16.36
N GLU A 118 -10.91 -6.57 16.60
CA GLU A 118 -11.36 -7.95 16.40
C GLU A 118 -11.20 -8.38 14.93
N TRP A 119 -11.54 -7.49 14.00
CA TRP A 119 -11.35 -7.75 12.58
C TRP A 119 -9.88 -7.96 12.22
N LEU A 120 -8.96 -7.17 12.79
CA LEU A 120 -7.52 -7.30 12.55
C LEU A 120 -6.94 -8.59 13.14
N GLU A 121 -7.45 -9.06 14.28
CA GLU A 121 -7.06 -10.36 14.85
C GLU A 121 -7.44 -11.52 13.92
N ALA A 122 -8.65 -11.46 13.34
CA ALA A 122 -9.09 -12.44 12.35
C ALA A 122 -8.33 -12.32 11.01
N HIS A 123 -7.96 -11.10 10.61
CA HIS A 123 -7.33 -10.76 9.34
C HIS A 123 -5.91 -10.23 9.53
N SER A 124 -5.03 -10.99 10.18
CA SER A 124 -3.64 -10.59 10.36
C SER A 124 -2.91 -10.47 9.01
N PRO A 125 -2.30 -9.31 8.67
CA PRO A 125 -1.53 -9.15 7.43
C PRO A 125 -0.26 -10.03 7.41
N VAL A 126 0.26 -10.39 8.59
CA VAL A 126 1.40 -11.31 8.72
C VAL A 126 0.98 -12.73 8.32
N LYS A 127 -0.19 -13.18 8.82
CA LYS A 127 -0.75 -14.48 8.42
C LYS A 127 -1.09 -14.50 6.93
N ALA A 128 -1.62 -13.42 6.39
CA ALA A 128 -1.90 -13.32 4.97
C ALA A 128 -0.63 -13.40 4.10
N ALA A 129 0.50 -12.84 4.55
CA ALA A 129 1.78 -13.01 3.87
C ALA A 129 2.26 -14.47 3.87
N GLU A 130 2.06 -15.20 4.97
CA GLU A 130 2.33 -16.64 5.08
C GLU A 130 1.44 -17.46 4.14
N ASP A 131 0.13 -17.19 4.15
CA ASP A 131 -0.87 -17.85 3.28
C ASP A 131 -0.62 -17.54 1.79
N ALA A 132 0.06 -16.43 1.46
CA ALA A 132 0.39 -16.03 0.10
C ALA A 132 1.58 -16.79 -0.52
N LYS A 133 2.37 -17.53 0.28
CA LYS A 133 3.58 -18.24 -0.20
C LYS A 133 3.34 -19.10 -1.45
N PRO A 134 2.25 -19.90 -1.56
CA PRO A 134 1.97 -20.69 -2.76
C PRO A 134 1.80 -19.85 -4.03
N LEU A 135 1.19 -18.65 -3.94
CA LEU A 135 1.02 -17.74 -5.06
C LEU A 135 2.38 -17.24 -5.57
N PHE A 136 3.21 -16.72 -4.68
CA PHE A 136 4.54 -16.24 -5.06
C PHE A 136 5.44 -17.36 -5.61
N ALA A 137 5.37 -18.57 -5.02
CA ALA A 137 6.09 -19.73 -5.51
C ALA A 137 5.65 -20.14 -6.93
N ALA A 138 4.36 -20.07 -7.24
CA ALA A 138 3.85 -20.38 -8.57
C ALA A 138 4.29 -19.35 -9.61
N LEU A 139 4.17 -18.05 -9.32
CA LEU A 139 4.62 -16.98 -10.22
C LEU A 139 6.13 -17.11 -10.53
N LYS A 140 6.94 -17.46 -9.52
CA LYS A 140 8.38 -17.73 -9.71
C LYS A 140 8.64 -18.99 -10.54
N LYS A 141 7.85 -20.06 -10.34
CA LYS A 141 7.96 -21.30 -11.11
C LYS A 141 7.62 -21.08 -12.59
N GLU A 142 6.74 -20.13 -12.89
CA GLU A 142 6.44 -19.66 -14.25
C GLU A 142 7.54 -18.77 -14.85
N GLY A 143 8.62 -18.51 -14.10
CA GLY A 143 9.75 -17.70 -14.55
C GLY A 143 9.52 -16.19 -14.45
N LYS A 144 8.52 -15.74 -13.68
CA LYS A 144 8.25 -14.31 -13.53
C LYS A 144 9.18 -13.65 -12.49
N SER A 145 9.69 -12.47 -12.81
CA SER A 145 10.20 -11.51 -11.83
C SER A 145 8.99 -10.91 -11.10
N VAL A 146 8.90 -11.08 -9.79
CA VAL A 146 7.72 -10.66 -9.01
C VAL A 146 8.05 -9.46 -8.13
N ALA A 147 7.20 -8.43 -8.14
CA ALA A 147 7.16 -7.40 -7.11
C ALA A 147 5.87 -7.48 -6.31
N VAL A 148 5.87 -6.88 -5.13
CA VAL A 148 4.69 -6.76 -4.27
C VAL A 148 4.43 -5.30 -3.93
N GLY A 149 3.16 -4.89 -4.01
CA GLY A 149 2.69 -3.58 -3.60
C GLY A 149 1.56 -3.70 -2.59
N GLY A 150 1.45 -2.76 -1.64
CA GLY A 150 0.44 -2.83 -0.60
C GLY A 150 -0.15 -1.48 -0.21
N TYR A 151 -1.46 -1.45 0.00
CA TYR A 151 -2.20 -0.27 0.47
C TYR A 151 -2.68 -0.49 1.90
N CYS A 152 -2.50 0.47 2.82
CA CYS A 152 -2.97 0.35 4.21
C CYS A 152 -2.49 -0.98 4.83
N TRP A 153 -3.45 -1.84 5.22
CA TRP A 153 -3.26 -3.20 5.73
C TRP A 153 -2.35 -4.05 4.84
N GLY A 154 -2.52 -3.97 3.52
CA GLY A 154 -1.69 -4.68 2.55
C GLY A 154 -0.23 -4.23 2.54
N GLY A 155 0.08 -3.06 3.11
CA GLY A 155 1.45 -2.59 3.31
C GLY A 155 2.25 -3.51 4.23
N LYS A 156 1.66 -3.94 5.37
CA LYS A 156 2.34 -4.89 6.28
C LYS A 156 2.56 -6.24 5.61
N LEU A 157 1.57 -6.76 4.90
CA LEU A 157 1.71 -7.99 4.10
C LEU A 157 2.88 -7.87 3.12
N SER A 158 2.94 -6.77 2.38
CA SER A 158 3.99 -6.52 1.37
C SER A 158 5.38 -6.45 1.99
N VAL A 159 5.50 -5.86 3.18
CA VAL A 159 6.77 -5.81 3.91
C VAL A 159 7.19 -7.19 4.40
N GLU A 160 6.28 -7.99 4.95
CA GLU A 160 6.59 -9.37 5.37
C GLU A 160 7.07 -10.24 4.19
N VAL A 161 6.42 -10.14 3.03
CA VAL A 161 6.90 -10.78 1.79
C VAL A 161 8.28 -10.22 1.38
N GLY A 162 8.49 -8.91 1.57
CA GLY A 162 9.78 -8.24 1.34
C GLY A 162 10.96 -8.78 2.17
N LYS A 163 10.70 -9.51 3.25
CA LYS A 163 11.73 -10.18 4.07
C LYS A 163 12.15 -11.55 3.50
N THR A 164 11.41 -12.09 2.53
CA THR A 164 11.71 -13.39 1.90
C THR A 164 12.51 -13.21 0.60
N SER A 165 12.79 -14.30 -0.13
CA SER A 165 13.42 -14.25 -1.46
C SER A 165 12.39 -14.34 -2.60
N ASP A 166 11.13 -14.04 -2.33
CA ASP A 166 10.02 -14.30 -3.25
C ASP A 166 9.68 -13.14 -4.18
N VAL A 167 10.24 -11.97 -3.89
CA VAL A 167 10.04 -10.75 -4.69
C VAL A 167 11.38 -10.12 -5.07
N LYS A 168 11.33 -9.10 -5.92
CA LYS A 168 12.47 -8.29 -6.37
C LYS A 168 12.33 -6.82 -6.01
N ALA A 169 11.12 -6.37 -5.70
CA ALA A 169 10.82 -5.02 -5.24
C ALA A 169 9.56 -5.01 -4.37
N VAL A 170 9.49 -4.05 -3.46
CA VAL A 170 8.39 -3.83 -2.52
C VAL A 170 7.93 -2.38 -2.64
N CYS A 171 6.62 -2.14 -2.69
CA CYS A 171 6.09 -0.78 -2.63
C CYS A 171 4.96 -0.64 -1.60
N LEU A 172 5.06 0.36 -0.74
CA LEU A 172 4.11 0.60 0.35
C LEU A 172 3.40 1.93 0.11
N SER A 173 2.07 1.91 0.21
CA SER A 173 1.24 3.10 0.11
C SER A 173 0.42 3.26 1.38
N HIS A 174 0.61 4.37 2.11
CA HIS A 174 0.02 4.65 3.44
C HIS A 174 -0.06 3.39 4.30
N PRO A 175 1.05 2.69 4.58
CA PRO A 175 1.00 1.38 5.21
C PRO A 175 0.33 1.44 6.59
N TYR A 176 -0.19 0.31 7.06
CA TYR A 176 -0.69 0.10 8.42
C TYR A 176 0.20 -0.94 9.13
N SER A 177 0.56 -0.73 10.40
CA SER A 177 1.29 -1.70 11.24
C SER A 177 2.70 -2.08 10.76
N VAL A 178 3.31 -1.27 9.88
CA VAL A 178 4.73 -1.40 9.54
C VAL A 178 5.57 -0.73 10.63
N THR A 179 6.70 -1.34 10.96
CA THR A 179 7.61 -0.89 12.01
C THR A 179 9.01 -0.63 11.46
N ALA A 180 9.82 0.11 12.22
CA ALA A 180 11.23 0.31 11.89
C ALA A 180 12.04 -0.99 11.91
N ASP A 181 11.66 -1.99 12.71
CA ASP A 181 12.32 -3.30 12.72
C ASP A 181 12.06 -4.07 11.44
N ASP A 182 10.88 -3.93 10.84
CA ASP A 182 10.62 -4.53 9.54
C ASP A 182 11.60 -4.03 8.47
N MET A 183 11.96 -2.75 8.52
CA MET A 183 12.94 -2.16 7.60
C MET A 183 14.35 -2.71 7.80
N LYS A 184 14.66 -3.34 8.94
CA LYS A 184 15.93 -4.05 9.16
C LYS A 184 15.96 -5.40 8.46
N GLU A 185 14.79 -5.97 8.19
CA GLU A 185 14.65 -7.34 7.67
C GLU A 185 14.37 -7.40 6.15
N VAL A 186 13.79 -6.35 5.56
CA VAL A 186 13.49 -6.29 4.11
C VAL A 186 14.76 -6.54 3.29
N LYS A 187 14.71 -7.42 2.29
CA LYS A 187 15.90 -7.81 1.49
C LYS A 187 15.97 -7.14 0.13
N TRP A 188 14.88 -6.52 -0.30
CA TRP A 188 14.70 -6.06 -1.66
C TRP A 188 14.44 -4.56 -1.71
N PRO A 189 14.74 -3.92 -2.86
CA PRO A 189 14.40 -2.54 -3.09
C PRO A 189 13.00 -2.18 -2.62
N ILE A 190 12.88 -1.12 -1.82
CA ILE A 190 11.59 -0.69 -1.25
C ILE A 190 11.25 0.77 -1.57
N GLU A 191 10.01 1.02 -2.00
CA GLU A 191 9.43 2.36 -2.11
C GLU A 191 8.35 2.57 -1.05
N ILE A 192 8.35 3.74 -0.41
CA ILE A 192 7.38 4.10 0.62
C ILE A 192 6.71 5.43 0.26
N LEU A 193 5.39 5.37 0.00
CA LEU A 193 4.51 6.50 -0.21
C LEU A 193 3.75 6.80 1.09
N GLY A 194 4.24 7.79 1.84
CA GLY A 194 3.57 8.29 3.04
C GLY A 194 2.46 9.29 2.72
N ALA A 195 1.53 9.47 3.65
CA ALA A 195 0.53 10.52 3.63
C ALA A 195 0.88 11.58 4.70
N GLN A 196 0.76 12.87 4.34
CA GLN A 196 1.25 13.98 5.16
C GLN A 196 0.47 14.14 6.48
N ASN A 197 -0.83 13.86 6.44
CA ASN A 197 -1.77 13.95 7.57
C ASN A 197 -2.30 12.56 7.93
N ASP A 198 -1.42 11.56 7.90
CA ASP A 198 -1.72 10.19 8.31
C ASP A 198 -1.44 10.03 9.81
N THR A 199 -2.45 9.71 10.63
CA THR A 199 -2.20 9.41 12.06
C THR A 199 -1.94 7.93 12.31
N THR A 200 -2.24 7.07 11.33
CA THR A 200 -2.01 5.63 11.38
C THR A 200 -0.52 5.32 11.16
N THR A 201 0.08 5.88 10.12
CA THR A 201 1.54 5.90 9.90
C THR A 201 2.01 7.35 9.71
N PRO A 202 2.22 8.09 10.81
CA PRO A 202 2.65 9.48 10.75
C PRO A 202 3.93 9.67 9.96
N PRO A 203 4.14 10.84 9.34
CA PRO A 203 5.39 11.15 8.65
C PRO A 203 6.63 10.86 9.50
N LYS A 204 6.58 11.13 10.81
CA LYS A 204 7.65 10.80 11.78
C LYS A 204 8.04 9.32 11.73
N GLU A 205 7.07 8.43 11.61
CA GLU A 205 7.33 6.99 11.54
C GLU A 205 7.90 6.61 10.16
N VAL A 206 7.41 7.22 9.06
CA VAL A 206 8.02 7.08 7.73
C VAL A 206 9.48 7.55 7.72
N TYR A 207 9.80 8.65 8.41
CA TYR A 207 11.19 9.11 8.56
C TYR A 207 12.04 8.10 9.32
N ARG A 208 11.49 7.43 10.34
CA ARG A 208 12.18 6.36 11.08
C ARG A 208 12.49 5.17 10.18
N PHE A 209 11.56 4.77 9.31
CA PHE A 209 11.79 3.71 8.32
C PHE A 209 12.93 4.07 7.39
N VAL A 210 12.90 5.28 6.85
CA VAL A 210 13.93 5.80 5.95
C VAL A 210 15.29 5.91 6.64
N HIS A 211 15.32 6.26 7.93
CA HIS A 211 16.56 6.28 8.69
C HIS A 211 17.19 4.89 8.79
N VAL A 212 16.40 3.86 9.14
CA VAL A 212 16.87 2.47 9.16
C VAL A 212 17.34 2.02 7.78
N LEU A 213 16.59 2.32 6.71
CA LEU A 213 16.99 1.94 5.35
C LEU A 213 18.26 2.67 4.88
N ARG A 214 18.52 3.90 5.34
CA ARG A 214 19.77 4.63 5.03
C ARG A 214 21.00 3.98 5.65
N GLU A 215 20.85 3.35 6.81
CA GLU A 215 21.93 2.62 7.47
C GLU A 215 22.23 1.28 6.77
N ARG A 216 21.35 0.84 5.86
CA ARG A 216 21.45 -0.41 5.11
C ARG A 216 21.91 -0.15 3.68
N HIS A 217 23.22 -0.20 3.47
CA HIS A 217 23.83 0.06 2.17
C HIS A 217 23.47 -0.97 1.08
N GLU A 218 22.99 -2.15 1.48
CA GLU A 218 22.67 -3.27 0.59
C GLU A 218 21.25 -3.21 -0.01
N VAL A 219 20.34 -2.40 0.54
CA VAL A 219 18.95 -2.30 0.07
C VAL A 219 18.68 -0.91 -0.51
N PRO A 220 18.50 -0.78 -1.85
CA PRO A 220 18.03 0.46 -2.43
C PRO A 220 16.66 0.83 -1.85
N PHE A 221 16.43 2.11 -1.53
CA PHE A 221 15.11 2.55 -1.12
C PHE A 221 14.75 3.89 -1.74
N ARG A 222 13.45 4.13 -1.88
CA ARG A 222 12.87 5.40 -2.29
C ARG A 222 11.79 5.81 -1.31
N ARG A 223 11.81 7.08 -0.91
CA ARG A 223 10.73 7.69 -0.14
C ARG A 223 10.11 8.78 -1.00
N GLN A 224 8.78 8.79 -1.09
CA GLN A 224 8.06 9.84 -1.78
C GLN A 224 7.17 10.61 -0.80
N ASP A 225 7.54 11.86 -0.54
CA ASP A 225 6.62 12.87 -0.01
C ASP A 225 6.02 13.60 -1.21
N ARG A 226 4.69 13.73 -1.30
CA ARG A 226 4.13 14.55 -2.38
C ARG A 226 4.04 16.02 -1.97
N ARG A 227 4.29 16.90 -2.94
CA ARG A 227 4.26 18.37 -2.82
C ARG A 227 2.89 18.98 -3.15
N ASP A 228 1.90 18.16 -3.52
CA ASP A 228 0.61 18.58 -4.05
C ASP A 228 -0.48 18.75 -2.99
N GLY A 229 -0.08 19.01 -1.74
CA GLY A 229 -0.97 19.21 -0.60
C GLY A 229 -1.06 17.99 0.32
N PRO A 230 -1.56 18.20 1.55
CA PRO A 230 -1.61 17.15 2.54
C PRO A 230 -2.63 16.08 2.17
N ARG A 231 -2.25 14.82 2.32
CA ARG A 231 -3.16 13.66 2.19
C ARG A 231 -3.37 12.99 3.54
N LEU A 232 -4.57 12.46 3.71
CA LEU A 232 -4.98 11.56 4.79
C LEU A 232 -4.68 10.10 4.41
N HIS A 233 -4.72 9.22 5.40
CA HIS A 233 -4.62 7.78 5.21
C HIS A 233 -5.68 7.28 4.20
N GLY A 234 -5.32 6.45 3.22
CA GLY A 234 -6.26 5.93 2.20
C GLY A 234 -6.52 6.84 0.99
N GLN A 235 -6.28 8.16 1.09
CA GLN A 235 -6.48 9.08 -0.05
C GLN A 235 -5.52 8.83 -1.22
N LEU A 236 -4.40 8.13 -0.98
CA LEU A 236 -3.48 7.71 -2.03
C LEU A 236 -4.14 6.75 -3.04
N VAL A 237 -5.02 5.84 -2.61
CA VAL A 237 -5.79 4.97 -3.51
C VAL A 237 -6.81 5.79 -4.29
N GLN A 238 -7.52 6.68 -3.60
CA GLN A 238 -8.59 7.47 -4.21
C GLN A 238 -8.13 8.37 -5.36
N GLN A 239 -6.90 8.89 -5.27
CA GLN A 239 -6.36 9.81 -6.26
C GLN A 239 -5.52 9.13 -7.35
N ALA A 240 -5.15 7.86 -7.20
CA ALA A 240 -4.32 7.16 -8.20
C ALA A 240 -4.99 7.05 -9.59
N PRO A 241 -6.32 6.86 -9.70
CA PRO A 241 -6.98 6.80 -11.01
C PRO A 241 -7.08 8.12 -11.78
N GLN A 242 -7.01 9.29 -11.12
CA GLN A 242 -7.21 10.59 -11.79
C GLN A 242 -5.98 11.11 -12.57
N LEU A 243 -4.90 10.32 -12.66
CA LEU A 243 -3.60 10.72 -13.22
C LEU A 243 -3.41 10.34 -14.71
N ASN A 244 -4.49 10.25 -15.48
CA ASN A 244 -4.57 9.36 -16.65
C ASN A 244 -4.53 10.06 -18.03
N GLU A 245 -3.38 10.61 -18.44
CA GLU A 245 -3.15 10.94 -19.87
C GLU A 245 -1.73 10.59 -20.40
N ALA A 246 -0.74 10.26 -19.57
CA ALA A 246 0.67 10.12 -20.01
C ALA A 246 1.25 8.68 -20.02
N CYS A 247 0.48 7.64 -19.73
CA CYS A 247 1.00 6.27 -19.52
C CYS A 247 1.39 5.50 -20.81
N THR A 248 1.77 6.15 -21.91
CA THR A 248 1.89 5.50 -23.25
C THR A 248 3.29 5.36 -23.85
N ALA A 249 4.39 5.54 -23.11
CA ALA A 249 5.73 5.37 -23.70
C ALA A 249 6.68 4.51 -22.82
N PRO A 250 7.23 3.40 -23.34
CA PRO A 250 8.28 2.66 -22.65
C PRO A 250 9.59 3.43 -22.79
N THR A 251 9.96 4.22 -21.78
CA THR A 251 11.29 4.84 -21.74
C THR A 251 12.29 3.78 -21.30
N ARG A 252 13.17 3.35 -22.23
CA ARG A 252 14.30 2.45 -21.93
C ARG A 252 15.22 3.10 -20.91
N LEU A 253 15.30 2.56 -19.70
CA LEU A 253 16.42 2.80 -18.79
C LEU A 253 17.43 1.66 -18.97
N ASN A 254 18.49 1.93 -19.72
CA ASN A 254 19.64 1.03 -19.84
C ASN A 254 20.47 1.07 -18.55
N SER A 255 20.85 -0.13 -18.07
CA SER A 255 21.89 -0.45 -17.09
C SER A 255 21.87 0.29 -15.74
N ILE A 256 21.36 -0.37 -14.70
CA ILE A 256 21.79 -0.12 -13.32
C ILE A 256 22.53 -1.37 -12.86
N ASN A 257 23.86 -1.29 -12.88
CA ASN A 257 24.73 -2.25 -12.20
C ASN A 257 24.57 -2.08 -10.68
N HIS A 258 24.72 -3.21 -9.99
CA HIS A 258 24.71 -3.37 -8.54
C HIS A 258 25.43 -2.22 -7.79
N SER A 259 24.86 -1.87 -6.64
CA SER A 259 25.43 -0.99 -5.60
C SER A 259 25.24 0.51 -5.82
N SER A 260 24.03 1.03 -5.54
CA SER A 260 23.81 2.36 -4.94
C SER A 260 22.31 2.63 -4.77
N ALA A 261 21.86 2.90 -3.55
CA ALA A 261 20.56 3.50 -3.29
C ALA A 261 20.49 4.88 -3.96
N VAL A 262 19.57 5.05 -4.90
CA VAL A 262 19.39 6.33 -5.59
C VAL A 262 18.32 7.16 -4.87
N ILE A 263 18.78 8.04 -3.97
CA ILE A 263 18.01 9.19 -3.50
C ILE A 263 18.08 10.26 -4.60
N PHE A 264 17.04 10.35 -5.43
CA PHE A 264 16.88 11.52 -6.29
C PHE A 264 16.13 12.62 -5.54
N CYS A 265 16.89 13.49 -4.87
CA CYS A 265 16.53 14.89 -4.75
C CYS A 265 16.97 15.57 -6.07
N PHE A 266 16.06 15.71 -7.03
CA PHE A 266 16.29 16.63 -8.14
C PHE A 266 15.84 18.03 -7.71
N ASP A 267 16.76 18.74 -7.05
CA ASP A 267 16.92 20.18 -7.27
C ASP A 267 18.00 20.36 -8.33
N SER A 268 17.81 21.37 -9.18
CA SER A 268 18.74 21.94 -10.17
C SER A 268 18.57 21.53 -11.64
N TRP A 269 18.42 22.58 -12.47
CA TRP A 269 18.64 22.69 -13.92
C TRP A 269 17.46 22.55 -14.90
N LEU A 270 16.76 23.69 -15.05
CA LEU A 270 16.22 24.23 -16.32
C LEU A 270 17.34 24.32 -17.40
N PRO A 271 17.01 24.49 -18.69
CA PRO A 271 17.14 25.86 -19.18
C PRO A 271 16.10 26.31 -20.22
N ARG A 272 15.53 27.47 -19.92
CA ARG A 272 15.36 28.64 -20.82
C ARG A 272 14.32 28.55 -21.94
N LEU A 273 13.72 29.72 -22.18
CA LEU A 273 13.03 30.18 -23.41
C LEU A 273 11.59 29.63 -23.55
N ILE A 274 10.54 30.39 -23.88
CA ILE A 274 10.40 31.76 -24.42
C ILE A 274 8.91 32.16 -24.31
N PHE A 275 8.67 33.44 -23.98
CA PHE A 275 7.51 34.29 -24.32
C PHE A 275 6.12 34.04 -23.69
N MET A 276 5.61 35.14 -23.08
CA MET A 276 4.31 35.80 -23.32
C MET A 276 3.06 34.92 -23.41
N ALA A 277 1.90 35.22 -22.85
CA ALA A 277 1.34 36.38 -22.17
C ALA A 277 -0.16 36.03 -22.04
N THR A 278 -0.84 36.65 -21.07
CA THR A 278 -2.25 37.02 -21.15
C THR A 278 -3.32 35.93 -21.25
N THR A 279 -4.07 35.84 -20.15
CA THR A 279 -5.55 35.79 -20.13
C THR A 279 -6.23 34.61 -20.82
N SER A 280 -6.61 33.61 -20.03
CA SER A 280 -7.98 33.07 -19.91
C SER A 280 -7.96 31.63 -19.40
N SER A 281 -8.67 31.42 -18.29
CA SER A 281 -9.22 30.15 -17.77
C SER A 281 -8.81 28.84 -18.47
N THR A 282 -7.58 28.34 -18.29
CA THR A 282 -7.21 26.95 -18.67
C THR A 282 -5.97 26.38 -17.94
N THR A 283 -5.30 27.13 -17.06
CA THR A 283 -3.97 26.75 -16.53
C THR A 283 -3.97 25.81 -15.30
N VAL A 284 -5.09 25.21 -14.93
CA VAL A 284 -5.17 24.30 -13.74
C VAL A 284 -4.88 22.82 -14.09
N ILE A 285 -4.72 22.48 -15.38
CA ILE A 285 -4.66 21.07 -15.81
C ILE A 285 -3.24 20.47 -15.82
N SER A 286 -2.15 21.26 -15.77
CA SER A 286 -0.78 20.75 -15.95
C SER A 286 -0.02 20.27 -14.69
N LEU A 287 -0.62 20.26 -13.50
CA LEU A 287 0.06 19.86 -12.25
C LEU A 287 -0.36 18.49 -11.69
N ILE A 288 -1.25 17.76 -12.39
CA ILE A 288 -1.79 16.45 -11.97
C ILE A 288 -0.90 15.27 -12.45
N PHE A 289 0.24 15.52 -13.10
CA PHE A 289 0.88 14.52 -13.97
C PHE A 289 1.90 13.52 -13.36
N PHE A 290 2.23 13.56 -12.07
CA PHE A 290 3.51 12.96 -11.63
C PHE A 290 3.49 11.62 -10.85
N VAL A 291 2.35 11.02 -10.51
CA VAL A 291 2.35 9.98 -9.44
C VAL A 291 2.23 8.54 -9.92
N SER A 292 1.62 8.34 -11.09
CA SER A 292 1.61 7.04 -11.77
C SER A 292 3.02 6.71 -12.29
N MET A 293 3.71 7.70 -12.84
CA MET A 293 5.00 7.48 -13.52
C MET A 293 6.07 6.93 -12.58
N TYR A 294 6.10 7.31 -11.29
CA TYR A 294 7.18 6.91 -10.38
C TYR A 294 6.96 5.58 -9.68
N PHE A 295 5.73 5.24 -9.26
CA PHE A 295 5.41 3.89 -8.76
C PHE A 295 5.75 2.84 -9.83
N PHE A 296 5.37 3.13 -11.08
CA PHE A 296 5.72 2.29 -12.21
C PHE A 296 7.21 2.34 -12.55
N SER A 297 7.87 3.50 -12.47
CA SER A 297 9.31 3.58 -12.72
C SER A 297 10.12 2.78 -11.71
N PHE A 298 9.72 2.78 -10.44
CA PHE A 298 10.40 2.01 -9.40
C PHE A 298 10.28 0.51 -9.68
N LEU A 299 9.05 0.02 -9.92
CA LEU A 299 8.82 -1.37 -10.31
C LEU A 299 9.55 -1.74 -11.60
N PHE A 300 9.58 -0.86 -12.59
CA PHE A 300 10.28 -1.07 -13.87
C PHE A 300 11.79 -1.14 -13.72
N ALA A 301 12.37 -0.41 -12.77
CA ALA A 301 13.82 -0.42 -12.55
C ALA A 301 14.33 -1.75 -11.96
N PHE A 302 13.46 -2.53 -11.30
CA PHE A 302 13.85 -3.73 -10.56
C PHE A 302 13.20 -5.04 -11.07
N LEU A 303 12.28 -4.97 -12.04
CA LEU A 303 11.64 -6.11 -12.70
C LEU A 303 12.03 -6.25 -14.18
#